data_AF-A0A554WE82-F1
#
_entry.id   AF-A0A554WE82-F1
#
_cell.length_a   1.000
_cell.length_b   1.000
_cell.length_c   1.000
_cell.angle_alpha   90.00
_cell.angle_beta   90.00
_cell.angle_gamma   90.00
#
_symmetry.space_group_name_H-M   'P 1'
#
loop_
_entity.id
_entity.type
_entity.pdbx_description
1 polymer ?
#
loop_
_entity_poly.entity_id
_entity_poly.type
_entity_poly.pdbx_seq_one_letter_code
_entity_poly.pdbx_strand_id
1 'polypeptide(L)' 'MKLLITRPVVVTGDGGTRSFVPGLTVEVDAATADQILAQQAGIAAEPVANAEAPATPRRRKSADAET' A
#
# COMPACT_ATOMS: atom_id res chain seq x y z
N MET A 1 13.12 16.55 -4.95
CA MET A 1 12.78 16.21 -3.54
C MET A 1 12.13 14.86 -3.57
N LYS A 2 12.42 13.99 -2.60
CA LYS A 2 11.87 12.62 -2.59
C LYS A 2 10.62 12.54 -1.72
N LEU A 3 9.55 12.00 -2.28
CA LEU A 3 8.31 11.70 -1.56
C LEU A 3 8.13 10.18 -1.49
N LEU A 4 7.96 9.66 -0.26
CA LEU A 4 7.64 8.26 -0.01
C LEU A 4 6.12 8.06 0.06
N ILE A 5 5.59 7.17 -0.76
CA ILE A 5 4.20 6.74 -0.67
C ILE A 5 4.10 5.54 0.28
N THR A 6 3.45 5.77 1.42
CA THR A 6 3.30 4.76 2.49
C THR A 6 2.18 3.76 2.23
N ARG A 7 1.25 4.10 1.32
CA ARG A 7 0.21 3.18 0.85
C ARG A 7 0.68 2.46 -0.41
N PRO A 8 0.39 1.16 -0.57
CA PRO A 8 0.72 0.48 -1.80
C PRO A 8 0.02 1.09 -3.00
N VAL A 9 0.72 1.20 -4.13
CA VAL A 9 0.20 1.79 -5.36
C VAL A 9 0.28 0.81 -6.52
N VAL A 10 -0.58 1.00 -7.52
CA VAL A 10 -0.54 0.26 -8.78
C VAL A 10 0.01 1.18 -9.86
N VAL A 11 1.09 0.76 -10.51
CA VAL A 11 1.70 1.46 -11.64
C VAL A 11 1.35 0.72 -12.92
N THR A 12 0.84 1.45 -13.91
CA THR A 12 0.60 0.90 -15.25
C THR A 12 1.88 1.07 -16.07
N GLY A 13 2.46 -0.05 -16.50
CA GLY A 13 3.56 -0.09 -17.45
C GLY A 13 3.08 -0.24 -18.89
N ASP A 14 4.03 -0.28 -19.82
CA ASP A 14 3.73 -0.48 -21.23
C ASP A 14 2.99 -1.80 -21.48
N GLY A 15 2.19 -1.82 -22.55
CA GLY A 15 1.41 -2.99 -22.94
C GLY A 15 0.27 -3.36 -21.97
N GLY A 16 -0.12 -2.47 -21.05
CA GLY A 16 -1.24 -2.67 -20.13
C GLY A 16 -0.87 -3.46 -18.86
N THR A 17 0.42 -3.68 -18.61
CA THR A 17 0.90 -4.34 -17.39
C THR A 17 0.60 -3.49 -16.16
N ARG A 18 0.16 -4.12 -15.06
CA ARG A 18 -0.10 -3.44 -13.78
C ARG A 18 0.81 -4.03 -12.72
N SER A 19 1.62 -3.18 -12.09
CA SER A 19 2.58 -3.57 -11.06
C SER A 19 2.17 -2.98 -9.72
N PHE A 20 2.14 -3.81 -8.68
CA PHE A 20 1.88 -3.36 -7.32
C PHE A 20 3.19 -3.02 -6.61
N VAL A 21 3.35 -1.76 -6.21
CA VAL A 21 4.61 -1.23 -5.67
C VAL A 21 4.36 -0.67 -4.26
N PRO A 22 4.65 -1.43 -3.20
CA PRO A 22 4.68 -0.89 -1.84
C PRO A 22 5.92 -0.01 -1.65
N GLY A 23 5.77 1.12 -0.96
CA GLY A 23 6.90 2.00 -0.64
C GLY A 23 7.48 2.76 -1.84
N LEU A 24 6.64 3.09 -2.84
CA LEU A 24 7.08 3.84 -4.02
C LEU A 24 7.66 5.20 -3.59
N THR A 25 8.87 5.49 -4.06
CA THR A 25 9.48 6.82 -3.91
C THR A 25 9.44 7.55 -5.23
N VAL A 26 8.93 8.78 -5.22
CA VAL A 26 8.85 9.65 -6.40
C VAL A 26 9.69 10.91 -6.20
N GLU A 27 10.32 11.37 -7.28
CA GLU A 27 10.95 12.68 -7.30
C GLU A 27 9.91 13.74 -7.66
N VAL A 28 9.85 14.80 -6.85
CA VAL A 28 8.99 15.96 -7.06
C VAL A 28 9.84 17.23 -7.03
N ASP A 29 9.44 18.23 -7.81
CA ASP A 29 10.03 19.56 -7.74
C ASP A 29 9.57 20.31 -6.47
N ALA A 30 10.23 21.43 -6.16
CA ALA A 30 9.97 22.19 -4.95
C ALA A 30 8.55 22.81 -4.93
N ALA A 31 8.08 23.35 -6.06
CA ALA A 31 6.77 23.99 -6.13
C ALA A 31 5.64 22.98 -5.95
N THR A 32 5.80 21.77 -6.47
CA THR A 32 4.87 20.65 -6.24
C THR A 32 4.95 20.15 -4.80
N ALA A 33 6.14 20.06 -4.21
CA ALA A 33 6.30 19.65 -2.82
C ALA A 33 5.58 20.59 -1.84
N ASP A 34 5.71 21.91 -2.04
CA ASP A 34 5.04 22.92 -1.22
C ASP A 34 3.51 22.83 -1.31
N GLN A 35 2.98 22.58 -2.51
CA GLN A 35 1.54 22.36 -2.72
C GLN A 35 1.04 21.11 -1.98
N ILE A 36 1.80 20.01 -2.02
CA ILE A 36 1.44 18.77 -1.32
C ILE A 36 1.42 19.00 0.20
N LEU A 37 2.42 19.69 0.74
CA LEU A 37 2.47 20.01 2.17
C LEU A 37 1.29 20.86 2.61
N ALA A 38 0.92 21.88 1.82
CA ALA A 38 -0.24 22.71 2.08
C ALA A 38 -1.56 21.92 2.04
N GLN A 39 -1.69 20.94 1.13
CA GLN A 39 -2.90 20.13 1.00
C GLN A 39 -3.01 19.03 2.07
N GLN A 40 -1.89 18.45 2.53
CA GLN A 40 -1.91 17.47 3.63
C GLN A 40 -2.44 18.08 4.94
N ALA A 41 -2.24 19.39 5.15
CA ALA A 41 -2.81 20.10 6.30
C ALA A 41 -4.35 20.13 6.29
N GLY A 42 -5.01 19.85 5.15
CA GLY A 42 -6.47 19.83 5.00
C GLY A 42 -7.11 18.44 4.96
N ILE A 43 -6.33 17.35 4.96
CA ILE A 43 -6.87 15.98 4.93
C ILE A 43 -6.73 15.39 6.34
N ALA A 44 -7.82 15.39 7.09
CA ALA A 44 -7.89 14.63 8.34
C ALA A 44 -7.57 13.16 8.03
N ALA A 45 -6.47 12.67 8.60
CA ALA A 45 -6.16 11.25 8.59
C ALA A 45 -7.18 10.54 9.48
N GLU A 46 -8.38 10.26 8.94
CA GLU A 46 -9.27 9.31 9.60
C GLU A 46 -8.51 7.98 9.73
N PRO A 47 -8.38 7.42 10.94
CA PRO A 47 -7.73 6.14 11.11
C PRO A 47 -8.56 5.14 10.31
N VAL A 48 -7.96 4.57 9.26
CA VAL A 48 -8.52 3.44 8.53
C VAL A 48 -8.49 2.25 9.49
N ALA A 49 -9.44 2.21 10.41
CA ALA A 49 -9.77 1.07 11.24
C ALA A 49 -10.43 0.03 10.34
N ASN A 50 -9.64 -0.63 9.50
CA ASN A 50 -9.93 -1.95 8.97
C ASN A 50 -8.64 -2.51 8.36
N ALA A 51 -7.67 -2.78 9.24
CA ALA A 51 -6.72 -3.84 8.98
C ALA A 51 -7.50 -5.15 9.01
N GLU A 52 -8.14 -5.50 7.88
CA GLU A 52 -8.60 -6.86 7.68
C GLU A 52 -7.33 -7.72 7.70
N ALA A 53 -7.15 -8.41 8.82
CA ALA A 53 -5.99 -9.25 9.08
C ALA A 53 -5.85 -10.27 7.93
N PRO A 54 -4.62 -10.56 7.47
CA PRO A 54 -4.42 -11.57 6.44
C PRO A 54 -5.04 -12.87 6.92
N ALA A 55 -6.00 -13.40 6.16
CA ALA A 55 -6.64 -14.68 6.43
C ALA A 55 -5.54 -15.72 6.66
N THR A 56 -5.47 -16.22 7.90
CA THR A 56 -4.49 -17.23 8.29
C THR A 56 -4.55 -18.43 7.33
N PRO A 57 -3.40 -18.96 6.86
CA PRO A 57 -3.41 -20.15 6.02
C PRO A 57 -3.80 -21.33 6.91
N ARG A 58 -4.98 -21.94 6.69
CA ARG A 58 -5.41 -23.17 7.39
C ARG A 58 -4.46 -24.32 7.03
N ARG A 59 -3.37 -24.43 7.78
CA ARG A 59 -2.36 -25.47 7.63
C ARG A 59 -2.70 -26.68 8.50
N ARG A 60 -2.98 -27.80 7.81
CA ARG A 60 -2.80 -29.23 8.17
C ARG A 60 -3.70 -29.85 9.26
N LYS A 61 -4.54 -30.80 8.83
CA LYS A 61 -4.78 -32.05 9.57
C LYS A 61 -4.16 -33.19 8.77
N SER A 62 -3.17 -33.85 9.35
CA SER A 62 -2.59 -35.11 8.86
C SER A 62 -2.64 -36.12 10.01
N ALA A 63 -3.19 -37.30 9.68
CA ALA A 63 -3.17 -38.60 10.37
C ALA A 63 -3.68 -38.70 11.82
N ASP A 64 -4.75 -39.48 12.03
CA ASP A 64 -4.74 -40.80 12.72
C ASP A 64 -6.12 -41.12 13.34
N ALA A 65 -6.60 -42.35 13.11
CA ALA A 65 -7.49 -43.17 13.97
C ALA A 65 -8.26 -44.21 13.13
N GLU A 66 -7.62 -45.37 12.99
CA GLU A 66 -8.19 -46.72 13.00
C GLU A 66 -9.63 -46.85 13.56
N THR A 67 -10.56 -47.41 12.76
CA THR A 67 -11.45 -48.56 13.08
C THR A 67 -12.22 -48.94 11.82
#